data_AF-A0A7C8ZDT3-F1
#
_entry.id   AF-A0A7C8ZDT3-F1
#
_cell.length_a   1.000
_cell.length_b   1.000
_cell.length_c   1.000
_cell.angle_alpha   90.00
_cell.angle_beta   90.00
_cell.angle_gamma   90.00
#
_symmetry.space_group_name_H-M   'P 1'
#
loop_
_entity.id
_entity.type
_entity.pdbx_description
1 polymer ?
#
loop_
_entity_poly.entity_id
_entity_poly.type
_entity_poly.pdbx_seq_one_letter_code
_entity_poly.pdbx_strand_id
1 'polypeptide(L)'
;MNSPTLGALFMKFDAQTQMVMTKIRGIITFLLRIIALAACVIAAIVMGTAHETAQIFSLKFEARYSDSPSFKYFVIANSVVGCYSLLVLLLPFKSLLWRLILVLDAIMTLLLTSSFSAAMAIAYVGKNGNSHAGWLPICSQVHKFCDQTTAALVVGLVAAIVYLLLLLYSL
;
A
#
# COMPACT_ATOMS: atom_id res chain seq x y z
N MET A 1 -13.61 -56.99 -3.13
CA MET A 1 -14.84 -56.19 -3.33
C MET A 1 -14.43 -54.71 -3.34
N ASN A 2 -14.09 -54.16 -4.51
CA ASN A 2 -13.86 -52.72 -4.68
C ASN A 2 -15.22 -52.05 -4.88
N SER A 3 -15.71 -51.35 -3.87
CA SER A 3 -17.00 -50.64 -3.95
C SER A 3 -16.83 -49.28 -4.65
N PRO A 4 -17.40 -49.08 -5.85
CA PRO A 4 -17.29 -47.83 -6.63
C PRO A 4 -17.94 -46.61 -5.94
N THR A 5 -18.69 -46.84 -4.87
CA THR A 5 -19.37 -45.81 -4.07
C THR A 5 -18.43 -45.01 -3.16
N LEU A 6 -17.32 -45.61 -2.69
CA LEU A 6 -16.38 -44.93 -1.79
C LEU A 6 -15.53 -43.88 -2.55
N GLY A 7 -15.15 -44.18 -3.80
CA GLY A 7 -14.43 -43.23 -4.66
C GLY A 7 -15.28 -42.02 -5.06
N ALA A 8 -16.56 -42.22 -5.36
CA ALA A 8 -17.49 -41.13 -5.67
C ALA A 8 -17.77 -40.21 -4.46
N LEU A 9 -17.77 -40.78 -3.24
CA LEU A 9 -17.92 -40.02 -1.99
C LEU A 9 -16.66 -39.17 -1.71
N PHE A 10 -15.46 -39.74 -1.90
CA PHE A 10 -14.19 -39.04 -1.69
C PHE A 10 -13.99 -37.90 -2.71
N MET A 11 -14.38 -38.11 -3.97
CA MET A 11 -14.32 -37.07 -5.02
C MET A 11 -15.32 -35.94 -4.78
N LYS A 12 -16.51 -36.23 -4.22
CA LYS A 12 -17.46 -35.20 -3.76
C LYS A 12 -16.91 -34.43 -2.56
N PHE A 13 -16.23 -35.10 -1.62
CA PHE A 13 -15.62 -34.46 -0.45
C PHE A 13 -14.47 -33.52 -0.86
N ASP A 14 -13.62 -33.96 -1.80
CA ASP A 14 -12.57 -33.12 -2.39
C ASP A 14 -13.16 -31.94 -3.17
N ALA A 15 -14.20 -32.16 -3.99
CA ALA A 15 -14.90 -31.08 -4.70
C ALA A 15 -15.61 -30.08 -3.76
N GLN A 16 -16.20 -30.54 -2.65
CA GLN A 16 -16.80 -29.67 -1.63
C GLN A 16 -15.72 -28.86 -0.91
N THR A 17 -14.57 -29.48 -0.61
CA THR A 17 -13.40 -28.81 -0.01
C THR A 17 -12.77 -27.79 -0.95
N GLN A 18 -12.61 -28.11 -2.24
CA GLN A 18 -12.13 -27.21 -3.28
C GLN A 18 -13.09 -26.04 -3.52
N MET A 19 -14.41 -26.28 -3.46
CA MET A 19 -15.43 -25.24 -3.60
C MET A 19 -15.46 -24.30 -2.40
N VAL A 20 -15.31 -24.83 -1.18
CA VAL A 20 -15.21 -24.03 0.06
C VAL A 20 -13.91 -23.22 0.07
N MET A 21 -12.77 -23.82 -0.28
CA MET A 21 -11.47 -23.13 -0.40
C MET A 21 -11.51 -21.99 -1.43
N THR A 22 -12.15 -22.20 -2.59
CA THR A 22 -12.27 -21.16 -3.63
C THR A 22 -13.15 -20.00 -3.17
N LYS A 23 -14.24 -20.30 -2.46
CA LYS A 23 -15.14 -19.28 -1.89
C LYS A 23 -14.48 -18.49 -0.77
N ILE A 24 -13.75 -19.16 0.12
CA ILE A 24 -12.96 -18.54 1.19
C ILE A 24 -11.86 -17.65 0.60
N ARG A 25 -11.13 -18.12 -0.42
CA ARG A 25 -10.10 -17.33 -1.11
C ARG A 25 -10.66 -16.03 -1.70
N GLY A 26 -11.84 -16.08 -2.30
CA GLY A 26 -12.53 -14.89 -2.82
C GLY A 26 -12.93 -13.89 -1.73
N ILE A 27 -13.43 -14.38 -0.59
CA ILE A 27 -13.77 -13.52 0.56
C ILE A 27 -12.52 -12.89 1.17
N ILE A 28 -11.44 -13.67 1.33
CA ILE A 28 -10.16 -13.19 1.87
C ILE A 28 -9.56 -12.12 0.97
N THR A 29 -9.51 -12.33 -0.35
CA THR A 29 -9.00 -11.32 -1.31
C THR A 29 -9.85 -10.05 -1.30
N PHE A 30 -11.18 -10.18 -1.17
CA PHE A 30 -12.07 -9.02 -1.04
C PHE A 30 -11.81 -8.21 0.25
N LEU A 31 -11.67 -8.89 1.39
CA LEU A 31 -11.34 -8.24 2.66
C LEU A 31 -9.94 -7.60 2.63
N LEU A 32 -8.95 -8.29 2.08
CA LEU A 32 -7.60 -7.76 1.89
C LEU A 32 -7.61 -6.49 1.03
N ARG A 33 -8.42 -6.42 -0.03
CA ARG A 33 -8.57 -5.19 -0.84
C ARG A 33 -9.13 -4.03 -0.02
N ILE A 34 -10.15 -4.26 0.80
CA ILE A 34 -10.76 -3.21 1.63
C ILE A 34 -9.73 -2.69 2.64
N ILE A 35 -8.99 -3.59 3.29
CA ILE A 35 -7.94 -3.23 4.24
C ILE A 35 -6.82 -2.46 3.54
N ALA A 36 -6.40 -2.91 2.36
CA ALA A 36 -5.38 -2.25 1.56
C ALA A 36 -5.80 -0.83 1.13
N LEU A 37 -7.06 -0.68 0.68
CA LEU A 37 -7.63 0.62 0.32
C LEU A 37 -7.67 1.55 1.53
N ALA A 38 -8.15 1.08 2.69
CA ALA A 38 -8.16 1.85 3.91
C ALA A 38 -6.74 2.28 4.31
N ALA A 39 -5.76 1.37 4.25
CA ALA A 39 -4.37 1.65 4.57
C ALA A 39 -3.75 2.70 3.63
N CYS A 40 -3.98 2.60 2.31
CA CYS A 40 -3.51 3.60 1.34
C CYS A 40 -4.16 4.97 1.56
N VAL A 41 -5.46 5.01 1.84
CA VAL A 41 -6.19 6.26 2.12
C VAL A 41 -5.67 6.89 3.41
N ILE A 42 -5.48 6.10 4.48
CA ILE A 42 -4.92 6.59 5.74
C ILE A 42 -3.49 7.09 5.51
N ALA A 43 -2.64 6.36 4.80
CA ALA A 43 -1.28 6.80 4.50
C ALA A 43 -1.26 8.12 3.71
N ALA A 44 -2.12 8.25 2.69
CA ALA A 44 -2.25 9.47 1.90
C ALA A 44 -2.79 10.64 2.72
N ILE A 45 -3.78 10.41 3.60
CA ILE A 45 -4.34 11.44 4.48
C ILE A 45 -3.31 11.85 5.53
N VAL A 46 -2.65 10.93 6.22
CA VAL A 46 -1.65 11.26 7.24
C VAL A 46 -0.48 12.03 6.62
N MET A 47 -0.02 11.63 5.43
CA MET A 47 1.02 12.36 4.70
C MET A 47 0.52 13.71 4.15
N GLY A 48 -0.72 13.76 3.66
CA GLY A 48 -1.35 14.98 3.14
C GLY A 48 -1.76 15.97 4.22
N THR A 49 -1.99 15.51 5.45
CA THR A 49 -2.28 16.34 6.63
C THR A 49 -1.03 16.63 7.45
N ALA A 50 0.13 16.08 7.07
CA ALA A 50 1.44 16.50 7.55
C ALA A 50 1.78 17.88 6.97
N HIS A 51 1.06 18.89 7.46
CA HIS A 51 1.32 20.30 7.21
C HIS A 51 1.81 20.92 8.52
N GLU A 52 3.09 21.28 8.55
CA GLU A 52 3.66 22.08 9.62
C GLU A 52 4.50 23.20 8.99
N THR A 53 4.13 24.44 9.33
CA THR A 53 4.87 25.64 8.96
C THR A 53 5.86 25.93 10.09
N ALA A 54 7.17 25.84 9.83
CA ALA A 54 8.19 26.10 10.83
C ALA A 54 8.91 27.42 10.53
N GLN A 55 8.80 28.40 11.43
CA GLN A 55 9.56 29.65 11.33
C GLN A 55 10.96 29.46 11.91
N ILE A 56 11.99 29.58 11.09
CA ILE A 56 13.40 29.61 11.52
C ILE A 56 14.04 30.88 10.96
N PHE A 57 14.45 31.80 11.85
CA PHE A 57 15.33 32.95 11.57
C PHE A 57 14.82 33.95 10.50
N SER A 58 13.66 34.59 10.70
CA SER A 58 13.10 35.61 9.78
C SER A 58 12.91 35.16 8.32
N LEU A 59 13.08 33.86 8.05
CA LEU A 59 12.76 33.19 6.79
C LEU A 59 11.66 32.17 7.08
N LYS A 60 10.52 32.33 6.41
CA LYS A 60 9.39 31.41 6.51
C LYS A 60 9.76 30.12 5.77
N PHE A 61 10.31 29.13 6.47
CA PHE A 61 10.46 27.78 5.94
C PHE A 61 9.12 27.05 6.06
N GLU A 62 8.24 27.32 5.10
CA GLU A 62 7.03 26.54 4.91
C GLU A 62 7.42 25.21 4.28
N ALA A 63 7.82 24.23 5.11
CA ALA A 63 8.08 22.87 4.65
C ALA A 63 6.74 22.17 4.41
N ARG A 64 6.17 22.36 3.22
CA ARG A 64 5.02 21.57 2.78
C ARG A 64 5.50 20.20 2.29
N TYR A 65 4.62 19.21 2.40
CA TYR A 65 4.75 17.96 1.62
C TYR A 65 5.00 18.23 0.12
N SER A 66 4.62 19.44 -0.34
CA SER A 66 4.81 19.92 -1.71
C SER A 66 6.25 20.31 -2.10
N ASP A 67 7.19 20.43 -1.16
CA ASP A 67 8.54 20.91 -1.48
C ASP A 67 9.51 19.77 -1.81
N SER A 68 9.21 18.56 -1.33
CA SER A 68 9.99 17.36 -1.66
C SER A 68 9.26 16.48 -2.67
N PRO A 69 9.82 16.27 -3.89
CA PRO A 69 9.17 15.49 -4.94
C PRO A 69 8.88 14.04 -4.53
N SER A 70 9.67 13.47 -3.61
CA SER A 70 9.49 12.12 -3.10
C SER A 70 8.21 11.95 -2.29
N PHE A 71 7.85 12.92 -1.45
CA PHE A 71 6.62 12.86 -0.65
C PHE A 71 5.38 13.10 -1.51
N LYS A 72 5.45 14.00 -2.50
CA LYS A 72 4.42 14.11 -3.54
C LYS A 72 4.19 12.78 -4.25
N TYR A 73 5.26 12.13 -4.67
CA TYR A 73 5.17 10.87 -5.38
C TYR A 73 4.50 9.78 -4.53
N PHE A 74 4.82 9.69 -3.24
CA PHE A 74 4.15 8.78 -2.30
C PHE A 74 2.64 9.03 -2.18
N VAL A 75 2.21 10.30 -2.02
CA VAL A 75 0.78 10.64 -1.93
C VAL A 75 0.05 10.34 -3.23
N ILE A 76 0.62 10.73 -4.37
CA ILE A 76 0.04 10.48 -5.70
C ILE A 76 -0.08 8.97 -5.95
N ALA A 77 0.97 8.19 -5.66
CA ALA A 77 0.96 6.75 -5.82
C ALA A 77 -0.13 6.09 -4.96
N ASN A 78 -0.22 6.42 -3.67
CA ASN A 78 -1.27 5.88 -2.79
C ASN A 78 -2.68 6.29 -3.25
N SER A 79 -2.86 7.50 -3.78
CA SER A 79 -4.13 7.95 -4.33
C SER A 79 -4.53 7.19 -5.60
N VAL A 80 -3.60 6.96 -6.53
CA VAL A 80 -3.85 6.19 -7.76
C VAL A 80 -4.22 4.75 -7.42
N VAL A 81 -3.48 4.15 -6.48
CA VAL A 81 -3.71 2.78 -6.03
C VAL A 81 -5.05 2.64 -5.30
N GLY A 82 -5.42 3.62 -4.46
CA GLY A 82 -6.72 3.67 -3.82
C GLY A 82 -7.88 3.80 -4.82
N CYS A 83 -7.74 4.68 -5.83
CA CYS A 83 -8.71 4.82 -6.90
C CYS A 83 -8.86 3.51 -7.69
N TYR A 84 -7.75 2.88 -8.06
CA TYR A 84 -7.74 1.58 -8.73
C TYR A 84 -8.45 0.50 -7.91
N SER A 85 -8.15 0.38 -6.60
CA SER A 85 -8.81 -0.60 -5.74
C SER A 85 -10.32 -0.37 -5.62
N LEU A 86 -10.75 0.88 -5.59
CA LEU A 86 -12.17 1.23 -5.61
C LEU A 86 -12.81 0.81 -6.94
N LEU A 87 -12.19 1.15 -8.07
CA LEU A 87 -12.65 0.73 -9.40
C LEU A 87 -12.81 -0.79 -9.50
N VAL A 88 -11.80 -1.56 -9.08
CA VAL A 88 -11.86 -3.02 -9.11
C VAL A 88 -12.99 -3.57 -8.23
N LEU A 89 -13.32 -2.90 -7.11
CA LEU A 89 -14.43 -3.27 -6.25
C LEU A 89 -15.80 -3.10 -6.93
N LEU A 90 -15.94 -2.12 -7.84
CA LEU A 90 -17.19 -1.81 -8.57
C LEU A 90 -17.37 -2.62 -9.86
N LEU A 91 -16.32 -3.24 -10.39
CA LEU A 91 -16.35 -3.93 -11.68
C LEU A 91 -16.84 -5.39 -11.56
N PRO A 92 -17.89 -5.82 -12.31
CA PRO A 92 -18.34 -7.21 -12.31
C PRO A 92 -17.38 -8.13 -13.08
N PHE A 93 -16.91 -9.19 -12.41
CA PHE A 93 -15.88 -10.11 -12.92
C PHE A 93 -16.33 -10.91 -14.15
N LYS A 94 -15.84 -10.53 -15.34
CA LYS A 94 -15.81 -11.42 -16.53
C LYS A 94 -14.43 -12.09 -16.64
N SER A 95 -14.38 -13.32 -17.16
CA SER A 95 -13.16 -14.16 -17.16
C SER A 95 -11.91 -13.51 -17.77
N LEU A 96 -12.08 -12.63 -18.77
CA LEU A 96 -10.97 -11.93 -19.44
C LEU A 96 -10.38 -10.80 -18.57
N LEU A 97 -11.18 -10.23 -17.65
CA LEU A 97 -10.73 -9.17 -16.75
C LEU A 97 -9.83 -9.69 -15.62
N TRP A 98 -9.94 -10.95 -15.22
CA TRP A 98 -9.15 -11.51 -14.12
C TRP A 98 -7.64 -11.42 -14.37
N ARG A 99 -7.20 -11.76 -15.58
CA ARG A 99 -5.78 -11.69 -15.95
C ARG A 99 -5.27 -10.25 -16.02
N LEU A 100 -6.11 -9.31 -16.46
CA LEU A 100 -5.79 -7.89 -16.49
C LEU A 100 -5.67 -7.32 -15.07
N ILE A 101 -6.59 -7.69 -14.17
CA ILE A 101 -6.58 -7.28 -12.76
C ILE A 101 -5.29 -7.75 -12.10
N LEU A 102 -4.87 -9.00 -12.31
CA LEU A 102 -3.64 -9.55 -11.74
C LEU A 102 -2.38 -8.76 -12.19
N VAL A 103 -2.30 -8.42 -13.49
CA VAL A 103 -1.20 -7.60 -14.01
C VAL A 103 -1.24 -6.19 -13.44
N LEU A 104 -2.42 -5.58 -13.33
CA LEU A 104 -2.58 -4.26 -12.74
C LEU A 104 -2.24 -4.25 -11.23
N ASP A 105 -2.63 -5.26 -10.45
CA ASP A 105 -2.22 -5.38 -9.04
C ASP A 105 -0.70 -5.50 -8.88
N ALA A 106 -0.03 -6.22 -9.78
CA ALA A 106 1.43 -6.28 -9.79
C ALA A 106 2.04 -4.89 -10.03
N ILE A 107 1.54 -4.16 -11.02
CA ILE A 107 1.99 -2.79 -11.33
C ILE A 107 1.75 -1.84 -10.14
N MET A 108 0.57 -1.93 -9.50
CA MET A 108 0.24 -1.10 -8.34
C MET A 108 1.13 -1.40 -7.13
N THR A 109 1.45 -2.68 -6.90
CA THR A 109 2.39 -3.11 -5.84
C THR A 109 3.79 -2.57 -6.09
N LEU A 110 4.26 -2.61 -7.35
CA LEU A 110 5.55 -2.03 -7.75
C LEU A 110 5.55 -0.50 -7.58
N LEU A 111 4.45 0.18 -7.90
CA LEU A 111 4.31 1.62 -7.74
C LEU A 111 4.32 2.05 -6.26
N LEU A 112 3.66 1.29 -5.37
CA LEU A 112 3.71 1.55 -3.93
C LEU A 112 5.12 1.38 -3.38
N THR A 113 5.79 0.29 -3.72
CA THR A 113 7.14 -0.01 -3.21
C THR A 113 8.19 0.97 -3.72
N SER A 114 8.11 1.41 -4.99
CA SER A 114 8.99 2.44 -5.54
C SER A 114 8.79 3.80 -4.87
N SER A 115 7.53 4.18 -4.62
CA SER A 115 7.23 5.47 -3.98
C SER A 115 7.61 5.48 -2.49
N PHE A 116 7.40 4.37 -1.79
CA PHE A 116 7.82 4.19 -0.41
C PHE A 116 9.34 4.29 -0.27
N SER A 117 10.13 3.64 -1.13
CA SER A 117 11.59 3.70 -1.04
C SER A 117 12.13 5.11 -1.28
N ALA A 118 11.57 5.85 -2.24
CA ALA A 118 11.94 7.24 -2.50
C ALA A 118 11.61 8.16 -1.30
N ALA A 119 10.44 7.99 -0.70
CA ALA A 119 10.02 8.77 0.47
C ALA A 119 10.85 8.40 1.72
N MET A 120 11.13 7.12 1.92
CA MET A 120 11.95 6.61 3.02
C MET A 120 13.39 7.13 2.94
N ALA A 121 13.97 7.19 1.75
CA ALA A 121 15.31 7.75 1.55
C ALA A 121 15.37 9.21 2.00
N ILE A 122 14.41 10.06 1.58
CA ILE A 122 14.38 11.46 2.00
C ILE A 122 14.08 11.61 3.49
N ALA A 123 13.19 10.80 4.05
CA ALA A 123 12.90 10.81 5.49
C ALA A 123 14.14 10.41 6.32
N TYR A 124 14.92 9.43 5.85
CA TYR A 124 16.15 9.00 6.50
C TYR A 124 17.19 10.13 6.54
N VAL A 125 17.43 10.79 5.40
CA VAL A 125 18.37 11.92 5.34
C VAL A 125 17.84 13.11 6.14
N GLY A 126 16.53 13.36 6.17
CA GLY A 126 15.92 14.41 6.99
C GLY A 126 16.08 14.19 8.50
N LYS A 127 16.08 12.92 8.95
CA LYS A 127 16.24 12.55 10.36
C LYS A 127 17.70 12.53 10.81
N ASN A 128 18.57 11.86 10.05
CA ASN A 128 19.96 11.64 10.45
C ASN A 128 20.92 12.72 9.92
N GLY A 129 20.53 13.47 8.89
CA GLY A 129 21.42 14.36 8.15
C GLY A 129 22.48 13.59 7.35
N ASN A 130 23.27 14.32 6.58
CA ASN A 130 24.50 13.80 5.97
C ASN A 130 25.53 14.92 5.85
N SER A 131 26.50 14.95 6.76
CA SER A 131 27.55 15.96 6.79
C SER A 131 28.42 15.98 5.53
N HIS A 132 28.57 14.83 4.85
CA HIS A 132 29.36 14.74 3.63
C HIS A 132 28.66 15.40 2.43
N ALA A 133 27.33 15.41 2.41
CA ALA A 133 26.52 16.09 1.39
C ALA A 133 26.05 17.49 1.84
N GLY A 134 26.45 17.95 3.03
CA GLY A 134 25.99 19.23 3.60
C GLY A 134 24.53 19.24 4.05
N TRP A 135 23.87 18.08 4.19
CA TRP A 135 22.49 17.99 4.67
C TRP A 135 22.45 18.02 6.20
N LEU A 136 21.84 19.06 6.77
CA LEU A 136 21.60 19.13 8.21
C LEU A 136 20.33 18.36 8.60
N PRO A 137 20.27 17.79 9.82
CA PRO A 137 19.08 17.13 10.33
C PRO A 137 17.96 18.15 10.58
N ILE A 138 16.88 18.05 9.80
CA ILE A 138 15.74 18.97 9.84
C ILE A 138 14.78 18.58 10.99
N CYS A 139 14.66 17.29 11.27
CA CYS A 139 13.72 16.75 12.27
C CYS A 139 13.97 17.24 13.71
N SER A 140 15.15 17.79 14.02
CA SER A 140 15.42 18.39 15.35
C SER A 140 14.63 19.67 15.59
N GLN A 141 14.22 20.39 14.53
CA GLN A 141 13.49 21.65 14.64
C GLN A 141 11.99 21.48 14.35
N VAL A 142 11.60 20.47 13.56
CA VAL A 142 10.21 20.20 13.14
C VAL A 142 9.75 18.81 13.56
N HIS A 143 9.70 18.59 14.87
CA HIS A 143 9.38 17.28 15.44
C HIS A 143 8.02 16.74 14.98
N LYS A 144 6.95 17.57 14.97
CA LYS A 144 5.60 17.10 14.64
C LYS A 144 5.47 16.71 13.16
N PHE A 145 6.06 17.47 12.24
CA PHE A 145 6.15 17.09 10.82
C PHE A 145 6.87 15.75 10.64
N CYS A 146 7.99 15.56 11.33
CA CYS A 146 8.81 14.36 11.21
C CYS A 146 8.09 13.14 11.80
N ASP A 147 7.38 13.29 12.92
CA ASP A 147 6.55 12.24 13.50
C ASP A 147 5.37 11.86 12.58
N GLN A 148 4.65 12.84 12.04
CA GLN A 148 3.56 12.59 11.09
C GLN A 148 4.05 11.89 9.81
N THR A 149 5.19 12.33 9.27
CA THR A 149 5.81 11.72 8.09
C THR A 149 6.26 10.29 8.37
N THR A 150 6.88 10.05 9.52
CA THR A 150 7.28 8.70 9.94
C THR A 150 6.06 7.80 10.12
N ALA A 151 4.99 8.30 10.76
CA ALA A 151 3.74 7.57 10.89
C ALA A 151 3.13 7.23 9.52
N ALA A 152 3.10 8.18 8.58
CA ALA A 152 2.63 7.94 7.21
C ALA A 152 3.45 6.86 6.49
N LEU A 153 4.77 6.87 6.64
CA LEU A 153 5.66 5.85 6.07
C LEU A 153 5.39 4.47 6.68
N VAL A 154 5.22 4.38 8.00
CA VAL A 154 4.89 3.11 8.66
C VAL A 154 3.57 2.55 8.14
N VAL A 155 2.53 3.38 8.02
CA VAL A 155 1.23 2.96 7.46
C VAL A 155 1.39 2.58 5.98
N GLY A 156 2.17 3.32 5.20
CA GLY A 156 2.49 3.01 3.81
C GLY A 156 3.22 1.68 3.62
N LEU A 157 4.13 1.34 4.53
CA LEU A 157 4.82 0.05 4.54
C LEU A 157 3.83 -1.10 4.79
N VAL A 158 2.94 -0.93 5.77
CA VAL A 158 1.87 -1.90 6.02
C VAL A 158 0.99 -2.07 4.78
N ALA A 159 0.61 -0.97 4.12
CA ALA A 159 -0.16 -1.03 2.87
C ALA A 159 0.57 -1.80 1.77
N ALA A 160 1.87 -1.57 1.57
CA ALA A 160 2.68 -2.28 0.59
C ALA A 160 2.78 -3.79 0.89
N ILE A 161 2.93 -4.18 2.16
CA ILE A 161 2.95 -5.59 2.57
C ILE A 161 1.60 -6.25 2.30
N VAL A 162 0.49 -5.58 2.64
CA VAL A 162 -0.86 -6.10 2.38
C VAL A 162 -1.10 -6.29 0.87
N TYR A 163 -0.65 -5.34 0.03
CA TYR A 163 -0.73 -5.48 -1.43
C TYR A 163 0.11 -6.64 -1.97
N LEU A 164 1.31 -6.85 -1.42
CA LEU A 164 2.16 -7.99 -1.79
C LEU A 164 1.50 -9.31 -1.42
N LEU A 165 0.94 -9.43 -0.22
CA LEU A 165 0.18 -10.61 0.19
C LEU A 165 -1.03 -10.83 -0.72
N LEU A 166 -1.76 -9.76 -1.06
CA LEU A 166 -2.89 -9.82 -1.98
C LEU A 166 -2.49 -10.36 -3.35
N LEU A 167 -1.38 -9.86 -3.91
CA LEU A 167 -0.81 -10.34 -5.17
C LEU A 167 -0.45 -11.82 -5.09
N LEU A 168 0.18 -12.25 -3.99
CA LEU A 168 0.58 -13.64 -3.76
C LEU A 168 -0.61 -14.59 -3.59
N TYR A 169 -1.68 -14.15 -2.94
CA TYR A 169 -2.94 -14.91 -2.82
C TYR A 169 -3.76 -14.94 -4.12
N SER A 170 -3.56 -13.96 -4.99
CA SER A 170 -4.25 -13.86 -6.29
C SER A 170 -3.56 -14.64 -7.40
N LEU A 171 -2.28 -14.97 -7.24
CA LEU A 171 -1.48 -15.80 -8.15
C LEU A 171 -1.84 -17.29 -7.99
#